data_AF-A0A316W5I8-F1
#
_entry.id   AF-A0A316W5I8-F1
#
_cell.length_a   1.000
_cell.length_b   1.000
_cell.length_c   1.000
_cell.angle_alpha   90.00
_cell.angle_beta   90.00
_cell.angle_gamma   90.00
#
_symmetry.space_group_name_H-M   'P 1'
#
loop_
_entity.id
_entity.type
_entity.pdbx_description
1 polymer ?
#
loop_
_entity_poly.entity_id
_entity_poly.type
_entity_poly.pdbx_seq_one_letter_code
_entity_poly.pdbx_strand_id
1 'polypeptide(L)'
;MRSAPVSQVLSSPADRFGLLGLLSIIKMQDPDVQMLSLGTDLQAMGLSLEAPEALYSSLITPLSDNNMAAALQVEPEFHLPSCYNVSPPSPAHHKVDSFSDETLFFIFYSMPRDVMQQIAAAELYQRNWRFHVELQLWLTQNGEPTQKTPTYERGSYVFFDPRTWDKVSKDMVLMYDALEEKPSQAAILALQSAQQPAPQQSAQAGAPAQQQVQTPSLAQR
;
A
#
# COMPACT_ATOMS: atom_id res chain seq x y z
N MET A 1 -2.88 -58.96 28.36
CA MET A 1 -3.43 -59.99 27.44
C MET A 1 -2.43 -60.18 26.30
N ARG A 2 -2.14 -61.44 25.98
CA ARG A 2 -1.06 -61.90 25.10
C ARG A 2 -1.21 -61.37 23.66
N SER A 3 -0.13 -60.88 23.07
CA SER A 3 -0.03 -60.62 21.63
C SER A 3 -0.14 -61.95 20.88
N ALA A 4 -1.11 -62.07 19.98
CA ALA A 4 -1.24 -63.24 19.12
C ALA A 4 -0.13 -63.23 18.04
N PRO A 5 0.62 -64.33 17.83
CA PRO A 5 1.75 -64.40 16.91
C PRO A 5 1.33 -64.78 15.47
N VAL A 6 0.13 -64.38 15.02
CA VAL A 6 -0.44 -64.81 13.73
C VAL A 6 -0.41 -63.70 12.67
N SER A 7 -0.15 -62.45 13.04
CA SER A 7 -0.07 -61.35 12.08
C SER A 7 1.22 -61.30 11.25
N GLN A 8 2.22 -62.13 11.55
CA GLN A 8 3.51 -62.12 10.84
C GLN A 8 3.63 -63.10 9.66
N VAL A 9 2.59 -63.89 9.35
CA VAL A 9 2.70 -64.99 8.34
C VAL A 9 1.88 -64.76 7.05
N LEU A 10 1.06 -63.71 6.98
CA LEU A 10 0.16 -63.46 5.83
C LEU A 10 0.41 -62.15 5.06
N SER A 11 1.53 -61.47 5.30
CA SER A 11 1.90 -60.30 4.49
C SER A 11 2.85 -60.73 3.37
N SER A 12 2.32 -61.03 2.21
CA SER A 12 3.13 -61.17 1.00
C SER A 12 3.84 -59.84 0.71
N PRO A 13 5.08 -59.83 0.19
CA PRO A 13 5.72 -58.62 -0.32
C PRO A 13 4.91 -57.89 -1.41
N ALA A 14 3.88 -58.54 -1.96
CA ALA A 14 2.91 -57.94 -2.89
C ALA A 14 1.82 -57.13 -2.19
N ASP A 15 1.48 -57.40 -0.92
CA ASP A 15 0.35 -56.77 -0.22
C ASP A 15 0.56 -55.27 0.00
N ARG A 16 1.82 -54.85 0.10
CA ARG A 16 2.26 -53.45 0.15
C ARG A 16 1.96 -52.65 -1.13
N PHE A 17 1.78 -53.32 -2.27
CA PHE A 17 1.36 -52.69 -3.54
C PHE A 17 -0.12 -52.96 -3.88
N GLY A 18 -0.84 -53.67 -3.01
CA GLY A 18 -2.27 -53.97 -3.16
C GLY A 18 -3.16 -53.03 -2.34
N LEU A 19 -4.47 -53.29 -2.35
CA LEU A 19 -5.47 -52.50 -1.62
C LEU A 19 -5.27 -52.53 -0.09
N LEU A 20 -4.72 -53.62 0.45
CA LEU A 20 -4.36 -53.74 1.86
C LEU A 20 -3.23 -52.77 2.24
N GLY A 21 -2.22 -52.63 1.38
CA GLY A 21 -1.15 -51.63 1.50
C GLY A 21 -1.69 -50.21 1.45
N LEU A 22 -2.56 -49.90 0.48
CA LEU A 22 -3.20 -48.59 0.38
C LEU A 22 -4.02 -48.24 1.63
N LEU A 23 -4.81 -49.19 2.15
CA LEU A 23 -5.59 -49.00 3.37
C LEU A 23 -4.70 -48.76 4.59
N SER A 24 -3.53 -49.41 4.64
CA SER A 24 -2.53 -49.18 5.68
C SER A 24 -1.96 -47.76 5.60
N ILE A 25 -1.73 -47.24 4.39
CA ILE A 25 -1.22 -45.88 4.16
C ILE A 25 -2.27 -44.83 4.53
N ILE A 26 -3.52 -45.02 4.13
CA ILE A 26 -4.63 -44.08 4.44
C ILE A 26 -4.89 -44.00 5.95
N LYS A 27 -4.73 -45.11 6.67
CA LYS A 27 -4.90 -45.16 8.14
C LYS A 27 -3.68 -44.66 8.91
N MET A 28 -2.58 -44.38 8.21
CA MET A 28 -1.36 -43.88 8.82
C MET A 28 -1.55 -42.43 9.27
N GLN A 29 -1.08 -42.11 10.48
CA GLN A 29 -1.27 -40.79 11.11
C GLN A 29 -0.14 -39.80 10.82
N ASP A 30 0.74 -40.15 9.88
CA ASP A 30 1.87 -39.32 9.49
C ASP A 30 1.41 -38.22 8.51
N PRO A 31 1.59 -36.92 8.84
CA PRO A 31 1.13 -35.82 8.01
C PRO A 31 1.74 -35.82 6.60
N ASP A 32 3.00 -36.21 6.43
CA ASP A 32 3.68 -36.19 5.13
C ASP A 32 3.12 -37.28 4.20
N VAL A 33 2.84 -38.45 4.78
CA VAL A 33 2.24 -39.58 4.05
C VAL A 33 0.77 -39.31 3.75
N GLN A 34 0.05 -38.62 4.64
CA GLN A 34 -1.32 -38.18 4.36
C GLN A 34 -1.37 -37.17 3.22
N MET A 35 -0.46 -36.19 3.18
CA MET A 35 -0.36 -35.25 2.08
C MET A 35 -0.11 -35.96 0.74
N LEU A 36 0.76 -36.97 0.71
CA LEU A 36 1.05 -37.73 -0.53
C LEU A 36 -0.07 -38.70 -0.95
N SER A 37 -0.86 -39.22 -0.01
CA SER A 37 -1.88 -40.25 -0.27
C SER A 37 -3.30 -39.71 -0.44
N LEU A 38 -3.66 -38.68 0.33
CA LEU A 38 -4.97 -38.01 0.28
C LEU A 38 -4.91 -36.71 -0.53
N GLY A 39 -3.74 -36.08 -0.63
CA GLY A 39 -3.56 -34.81 -1.33
C GLY A 39 -3.92 -33.59 -0.47
N THR A 40 -3.84 -32.42 -1.09
CA THR A 40 -4.32 -31.15 -0.55
C THR A 40 -5.31 -30.51 -1.52
N ASP A 41 -6.22 -29.69 -1.01
CA ASP A 41 -7.13 -28.93 -1.86
C ASP A 41 -6.38 -27.78 -2.53
N LEU A 42 -6.30 -27.83 -3.86
CA LEU A 42 -5.62 -26.81 -4.67
C LEU A 42 -6.36 -25.47 -4.67
N GLN A 43 -7.70 -25.48 -4.55
CA GLN A 43 -8.47 -24.23 -4.47
C GLN A 43 -8.23 -23.52 -3.14
N ALA A 44 -8.03 -24.28 -2.06
CA ALA A 44 -7.62 -23.72 -0.76
C ALA A 44 -6.24 -23.04 -0.81
N MET A 45 -5.36 -23.43 -1.74
CA MET A 45 -4.08 -22.77 -2.01
C MET A 45 -4.19 -21.57 -2.98
N GLY A 46 -5.42 -21.11 -3.27
CA GLY A 46 -5.68 -19.96 -4.13
C GLY A 46 -5.52 -20.24 -5.62
N LEU A 47 -5.55 -21.51 -6.06
CA LEU A 47 -5.58 -21.87 -7.47
C LEU A 47 -7.03 -22.01 -7.94
N SER A 48 -7.54 -21.00 -8.65
CA SER A 48 -8.89 -21.06 -9.22
C SER A 48 -8.94 -21.99 -10.42
N LEU A 49 -9.41 -23.23 -10.23
CA LEU A 49 -9.58 -24.20 -11.33
C LEU A 49 -10.78 -23.91 -12.23
N GLU A 50 -11.63 -22.97 -11.82
CA GLU A 50 -12.84 -22.55 -12.54
C GLU A 50 -12.58 -21.33 -13.44
N ALA A 51 -11.36 -20.77 -13.41
CA ALA A 51 -11.03 -19.61 -14.20
C ALA A 51 -11.03 -19.92 -15.71
N PRO A 52 -11.66 -19.09 -16.56
CA PRO A 52 -11.62 -19.25 -18.01
C PRO A 52 -10.27 -18.87 -18.63
N GLU A 53 -9.41 -18.20 -17.86
CA GLU A 53 -8.11 -17.69 -18.31
C GLU A 53 -6.95 -18.49 -17.72
N ALA A 54 -5.75 -18.31 -18.30
CA ALA A 54 -4.56 -19.02 -17.88
C ALA A 54 -4.04 -18.53 -16.52
N LEU A 55 -3.74 -19.46 -15.61
CA LEU A 55 -3.39 -19.15 -14.21
C LEU A 55 -1.98 -18.57 -14.01
N TYR A 56 -1.12 -18.56 -15.03
CA TYR A 56 0.27 -18.11 -14.88
C TYR A 56 0.37 -16.65 -14.43
N SER A 57 -0.61 -15.81 -14.77
CA SER A 57 -0.65 -14.40 -14.35
C SER A 57 -0.96 -14.26 -12.85
N SER A 58 -1.71 -15.22 -12.28
CA SER A 58 -2.03 -15.26 -10.85
C SER A 58 -1.03 -16.07 -10.00
N LEU A 59 -0.07 -16.74 -10.63
CA LEU A 59 0.96 -17.54 -9.97
C LEU A 59 2.20 -16.69 -9.72
N ILE A 60 2.22 -15.97 -8.59
CA ILE A 60 3.34 -15.07 -8.27
C ILE A 60 4.58 -15.87 -7.85
N THR A 61 4.41 -16.87 -6.99
CA THR A 61 5.54 -17.68 -6.54
C THR A 61 5.10 -19.10 -6.19
N PRO A 62 5.91 -20.12 -6.55
CA PRO A 62 5.58 -21.52 -6.30
C PRO A 62 5.52 -21.89 -4.81
N LEU A 63 5.98 -21.01 -3.91
CA LEU A 63 6.05 -21.24 -2.47
C LEU A 63 5.01 -20.46 -1.66
N SER A 64 4.08 -19.74 -2.31
CA SER A 64 3.04 -19.01 -1.59
C SER A 64 1.89 -19.91 -1.19
N ASP A 65 1.58 -19.93 0.11
CA ASP A 65 0.39 -20.58 0.64
C ASP A 65 -0.91 -19.93 0.10
N ASN A 66 -0.85 -18.63 -0.23
CA ASN A 66 -1.94 -17.90 -0.85
C ASN A 66 -1.43 -16.95 -1.94
N ASN A 67 -1.54 -17.38 -3.19
CA ASN A 67 -1.13 -16.60 -4.35
C ASN A 67 -1.86 -15.25 -4.46
N MET A 68 -3.11 -15.14 -4.03
CA MET A 68 -3.85 -13.86 -4.09
C MET A 68 -3.25 -12.80 -3.16
N ALA A 69 -2.78 -13.19 -1.98
CA ALA A 69 -2.11 -12.26 -1.06
C ALA A 69 -0.72 -11.87 -1.57
N ALA A 70 0.01 -12.82 -2.17
CA ALA A 70 1.30 -12.56 -2.79
C ALA A 70 1.19 -11.62 -4.01
N ALA A 71 0.06 -11.65 -4.72
CA ALA A 71 -0.22 -10.80 -5.88
C ALA A 71 -0.19 -9.32 -5.56
N LEU A 72 -0.64 -8.95 -4.36
CA LEU A 72 -0.67 -7.57 -3.91
C LEU A 72 0.73 -7.01 -3.60
N GLN A 73 1.76 -7.86 -3.49
CA GLN A 73 3.11 -7.46 -3.11
C GLN A 73 4.11 -7.44 -4.28
N VAL A 74 3.77 -8.06 -5.41
CA VAL A 74 4.66 -8.15 -6.57
C VAL A 74 4.05 -7.33 -7.70
N GLU A 75 4.76 -6.25 -8.05
CA GLU A 75 4.39 -5.42 -9.18
C GLU A 75 4.63 -6.21 -10.48
N PRO A 76 3.62 -6.35 -11.35
CA PRO A 76 3.78 -7.04 -12.62
C PRO A 76 4.67 -6.22 -13.56
N GLU A 77 5.35 -6.92 -14.47
CA GLU A 77 6.12 -6.25 -15.52
C GLU A 77 5.18 -5.46 -16.44
N PHE A 78 5.40 -4.15 -16.55
CA PHE A 78 4.69 -3.29 -17.50
C PHE A 78 5.67 -2.50 -18.35
N HIS A 79 5.26 -2.18 -19.58
CA HIS A 79 6.02 -1.33 -20.49
C HIS A 79 5.27 -0.02 -20.68
N LEU A 80 5.77 1.07 -20.09
CA LEU A 80 5.19 2.41 -20.28
C LEU A 80 5.70 3.03 -21.60
N PRO A 81 4.80 3.42 -22.51
CA PRO A 81 5.18 4.24 -23.66
C PRO A 81 5.85 5.55 -23.23
N SER A 82 6.80 6.04 -24.02
CA SER A 82 7.57 7.25 -23.72
C SER A 82 6.72 8.51 -23.54
N CYS A 83 5.51 8.55 -24.12
CA CYS A 83 4.58 9.66 -23.95
C CYS A 83 4.01 9.82 -22.53
N TYR A 84 4.10 8.78 -21.67
CA TYR A 84 3.73 8.89 -20.26
C TYR A 84 4.83 9.51 -19.39
N ASN A 85 6.06 9.62 -19.90
CA ASN A 85 7.18 10.21 -19.16
C ASN A 85 7.17 11.74 -19.29
N VAL A 86 6.14 12.37 -18.73
CA VAL A 86 6.02 13.82 -18.68
C VAL A 86 6.66 14.35 -17.40
N SER A 87 7.41 15.45 -17.51
CA SER A 87 7.89 16.16 -16.32
C SER A 87 6.68 16.62 -15.52
N PRO A 88 6.59 16.31 -14.21
CA PRO A 88 5.51 16.82 -13.39
C PRO A 88 5.53 18.37 -13.44
N PRO A 89 4.36 19.02 -13.58
CA PRO A 89 4.27 20.47 -13.50
C PRO A 89 4.68 20.97 -12.10
N SER A 90 4.82 22.30 -11.96
CA SER A 90 5.24 23.00 -10.74
C SER A 90 4.65 22.42 -9.44
N PRO A 91 5.35 22.59 -8.28
CA PRO A 91 5.13 21.79 -7.09
C PRO A 91 3.65 21.69 -6.72
N ALA A 92 3.16 20.45 -6.59
CA ALA A 92 1.74 20.14 -6.36
C ALA A 92 1.15 20.88 -5.16
N HIS A 93 1.99 21.29 -4.20
CA HIS A 93 1.64 22.08 -3.02
C HIS A 93 0.80 23.33 -3.31
N HIS A 94 1.01 23.99 -4.46
CA HIS A 94 0.31 25.23 -4.81
C HIS A 94 -1.06 25.03 -5.46
N LYS A 95 -1.47 23.78 -5.71
CA LYS A 95 -2.72 23.44 -6.38
C LYS A 95 -3.59 22.46 -5.58
N VAL A 96 -3.24 22.18 -4.32
CA VAL A 96 -3.94 21.18 -3.49
C VAL A 96 -5.39 21.60 -3.21
N ASP A 97 -5.63 22.90 -3.11
CA ASP A 97 -6.94 23.54 -3.05
C ASP A 97 -7.85 23.18 -4.26
N SER A 98 -7.27 22.89 -5.42
CA SER A 98 -8.02 22.50 -6.63
C SER A 98 -8.33 21.00 -6.74
N PHE A 99 -7.77 20.15 -5.87
CA PHE A 99 -7.96 18.70 -5.93
C PHE A 99 -9.35 18.28 -5.42
N SER A 100 -9.87 17.14 -5.88
CA SER A 100 -11.10 16.57 -5.31
C SER A 100 -10.85 16.00 -3.91
N ASP A 101 -11.89 15.85 -3.11
CA ASP A 101 -11.78 15.24 -1.77
C ASP A 101 -11.14 13.84 -1.84
N GLU A 102 -11.48 13.08 -2.87
CA GLU A 102 -10.96 11.72 -3.12
C GLU A 102 -9.46 11.72 -3.38
N THR A 103 -8.95 12.67 -4.17
CA THR A 103 -7.51 12.85 -4.36
C THR A 103 -6.81 13.26 -3.05
N LEU A 104 -7.46 14.09 -2.22
CA LEU A 104 -6.91 14.45 -0.91
C LEU A 104 -6.83 13.24 0.03
N PHE A 105 -7.86 12.38 0.04
CA PHE A 105 -7.82 11.12 0.78
C PHE A 105 -6.70 10.21 0.27
N PHE A 106 -6.52 10.11 -1.05
CA PHE A 106 -5.44 9.33 -1.63
C PHE A 106 -4.07 9.82 -1.17
N ILE A 107 -3.82 11.12 -1.23
CA ILE A 107 -2.56 11.69 -0.74
C ILE A 107 -2.38 11.40 0.75
N PHE A 108 -3.44 11.56 1.55
CA PHE A 108 -3.39 11.36 3.00
C PHE A 108 -3.05 9.92 3.40
N TYR A 109 -3.65 8.92 2.76
CA TYR A 109 -3.43 7.50 3.10
C TYR A 109 -2.21 6.88 2.40
N SER A 110 -1.83 7.37 1.22
CA SER A 110 -0.70 6.82 0.45
C SER A 110 0.66 7.39 0.85
N MET A 111 0.72 8.57 1.49
CA MET A 111 1.97 9.26 1.82
C MET A 111 2.13 9.53 3.32
N PRO A 112 2.21 8.48 4.18
CA PRO A 112 2.36 8.69 5.61
C PRO A 112 3.70 9.37 5.93
N ARG A 113 3.67 10.34 6.86
CA ARG A 113 4.84 11.13 7.30
C ARG A 113 5.44 12.04 6.22
N ASP A 114 4.68 12.34 5.17
CA ASP A 114 5.05 13.31 4.15
C ASP A 114 4.44 14.70 4.44
N VAL A 115 5.09 15.76 3.98
CA VAL A 115 4.53 17.12 3.99
C VAL A 115 3.21 17.17 3.21
N MET A 116 3.09 16.41 2.11
CA MET A 116 1.85 16.32 1.33
C MET A 116 0.66 15.79 2.14
N GLN A 117 0.88 14.88 3.09
CA GLN A 117 -0.18 14.40 3.98
C GLN A 117 -0.73 15.53 4.86
N GLN A 118 0.15 16.37 5.40
CA GLN A 118 -0.26 17.50 6.24
C GLN A 118 -1.01 18.58 5.44
N ILE A 119 -0.56 18.86 4.22
CA ILE A 119 -1.25 19.80 3.32
C ILE A 119 -2.64 19.26 2.96
N ALA A 120 -2.74 17.98 2.59
CA ALA A 120 -4.02 17.35 2.27
C ALA A 120 -4.98 17.35 3.48
N ALA A 121 -4.47 17.04 4.67
CA ALA A 121 -5.24 17.12 5.90
C ALA A 121 -5.77 18.54 6.14
N ALA A 122 -4.94 19.56 6.01
CA ALA A 122 -5.37 20.94 6.22
C ALA A 122 -6.45 21.40 5.22
N GLU A 123 -6.35 20.98 3.96
CA GLU A 123 -7.39 21.25 2.96
C GLU A 123 -8.70 20.51 3.27
N LEU A 124 -8.63 19.24 3.70
CA LEU A 124 -9.79 18.50 4.17
C LEU A 124 -10.47 19.20 5.37
N TYR A 125 -9.68 19.70 6.33
CA TYR A 125 -10.19 20.49 7.45
C TYR A 125 -10.94 21.76 7.01
N GLN A 126 -10.42 22.46 6.00
CA GLN A 126 -11.07 23.64 5.41
C GLN A 126 -12.41 23.28 4.74
N ARG A 127 -12.51 22.08 4.18
CA ARG A 127 -13.73 21.52 3.56
C ARG A 127 -14.70 20.87 4.56
N ASN A 128 -14.56 21.16 5.85
CA ASN A 128 -15.37 20.61 6.94
C ASN A 128 -15.22 19.10 7.19
N TRP A 129 -14.17 18.47 6.67
CA TRP A 129 -13.81 17.12 7.09
C TRP A 129 -13.07 17.16 8.43
N ARG A 130 -13.32 16.17 9.28
CA ARG A 130 -12.65 15.97 10.57
C ARG A 130 -12.08 14.57 10.62
N PHE A 131 -10.91 14.43 11.23
CA PHE A 131 -10.26 13.14 11.36
C PHE A 131 -10.59 12.54 12.73
N HIS A 132 -11.12 11.32 12.73
CA HIS A 132 -11.39 10.57 13.95
C HIS A 132 -10.16 9.73 14.31
N VAL A 133 -9.52 10.02 15.43
CA VAL A 133 -8.20 9.46 15.79
C VAL A 133 -8.27 7.94 15.97
N GLU A 134 -9.28 7.43 16.68
CA GLU A 134 -9.39 5.99 16.96
C GLU A 134 -9.79 5.16 15.73
N LEU A 135 -10.74 5.64 14.92
CA LEU A 135 -11.17 4.97 13.70
C LEU A 135 -10.16 5.15 12.56
N GLN A 136 -9.32 6.18 12.64
CA GLN A 136 -8.41 6.62 11.59
C GLN A 136 -9.14 6.93 10.26
N LEU A 137 -10.35 7.50 10.36
CA LEU A 137 -11.19 7.84 9.22
C LEU A 137 -11.54 9.32 9.20
N TRP A 138 -11.69 9.85 8.00
CA TRP A 138 -12.25 11.18 7.77
C TRP A 138 -13.77 11.12 7.78
N LEU A 139 -14.39 12.04 8.49
CA LEU A 139 -15.84 12.20 8.56
C LEU A 139 -16.27 13.64 8.32
N THR A 140 -17.47 13.80 7.78
CA THR A 140 -18.15 15.09 7.66
C THR A 140 -19.60 14.96 8.07
N GLN A 141 -20.19 16.06 8.49
CA GLN A 141 -21.56 16.08 8.99
C GLN A 141 -22.56 15.92 7.82
N ASN A 142 -23.55 15.02 7.97
CA ASN A 142 -24.60 14.78 7.00
C ASN A 142 -25.95 15.31 7.51
N GLY A 143 -26.22 16.60 7.30
CA GLY A 143 -27.42 17.27 7.80
C GLY A 143 -27.28 17.76 9.24
N GLU A 144 -28.37 18.19 9.87
CA GLU A 144 -28.32 18.80 11.21
C GLU A 144 -28.16 17.73 12.33
N PRO A 145 -27.38 18.02 13.38
CA PRO A 145 -27.19 17.07 14.47
C PRO A 145 -28.46 17.01 15.31
N THR A 146 -28.93 15.80 15.61
CA THR A 146 -30.11 15.56 16.45
C THR A 146 -29.90 16.08 17.87
N GLN A 147 -28.67 16.02 18.38
CA GLN A 147 -28.31 16.53 19.69
C GLN A 147 -26.86 17.04 19.67
N LYS A 148 -26.63 18.24 20.19
CA LYS A 148 -25.30 18.83 20.34
C LYS A 148 -25.10 19.25 21.78
N THR A 149 -24.06 18.72 22.42
CA THR A 149 -23.62 19.10 23.77
C THR A 149 -22.18 19.61 23.69
N PRO A 150 -21.62 20.23 24.75
CA PRO A 150 -20.22 20.66 24.73
C PRO A 150 -19.20 19.52 24.66
N THR A 151 -19.60 18.28 24.98
CA THR A 151 -18.71 17.11 25.05
C THR A 151 -18.89 16.14 23.90
N TYR A 152 -20.12 16.04 23.38
CA TYR A 152 -20.43 15.16 22.27
C TYR A 152 -21.56 15.71 21.40
N GLU A 153 -21.65 15.19 20.18
CA GLU A 153 -22.79 15.38 19.29
C GLU A 153 -23.31 14.04 18.77
N ARG A 154 -24.59 14.01 18.44
CA ARG A 154 -25.26 12.86 17.83
C ARG A 154 -25.93 13.33 16.55
N GLY A 155 -25.61 12.65 15.46
CA GLY A 155 -26.13 12.98 14.14
C GLY A 155 -25.76 11.93 13.10
N SER A 156 -26.11 12.22 11.86
CA SER A 156 -25.68 11.45 10.71
C SER A 156 -24.37 12.01 10.17
N TYR A 157 -23.42 11.14 9.86
CA TYR A 157 -22.10 11.53 9.33
C TYR A 157 -21.78 10.70 8.09
N VAL A 158 -21.05 11.30 7.15
CA VAL A 158 -20.45 10.60 6.02
C VAL A 158 -18.99 10.31 6.36
N PHE A 159 -18.61 9.03 6.32
CA PHE A 159 -17.24 8.55 6.43
C PHE A 159 -16.67 8.29 5.06
N PHE A 160 -15.37 8.50 4.89
CA PHE A 160 -14.64 7.94 3.75
C PHE A 160 -13.89 6.69 4.21
N ASP A 161 -14.25 5.53 3.65
CA ASP A 161 -13.58 4.25 3.94
C ASP A 161 -12.46 3.99 2.90
N PRO A 162 -11.17 4.02 3.30
CA PRO A 162 -10.06 3.81 2.38
C PRO A 162 -9.95 2.36 1.88
N ARG A 163 -10.62 1.39 2.53
CA ARG A 163 -10.54 -0.03 2.15
C ARG A 163 -11.46 -0.36 0.99
N THR A 164 -12.66 0.23 0.99
CA THR A 164 -13.66 0.10 -0.07
C THR A 164 -13.59 1.24 -1.08
N TRP A 165 -12.89 2.32 -0.73
CA TRP A 165 -12.75 3.54 -1.51
C TRP A 165 -14.10 4.22 -1.78
N ASP A 166 -14.96 4.28 -0.76
CA ASP A 166 -16.32 4.79 -0.88
C ASP A 166 -16.76 5.64 0.33
N LYS A 167 -17.79 6.47 0.12
CA LYS A 167 -18.41 7.33 1.14
C LYS A 167 -19.60 6.63 1.79
N VAL A 168 -19.49 6.32 3.08
CA VAL A 168 -20.51 5.59 3.83
C VAL A 168 -21.20 6.52 4.83
N SER A 169 -22.53 6.64 4.73
CA SER A 169 -23.33 7.40 5.69
C SER A 169 -23.72 6.54 6.89
N LYS A 170 -23.52 7.05 8.10
CA LYS A 170 -23.83 6.35 9.35
C LYS A 170 -24.22 7.31 10.45
N ASP A 171 -25.23 6.92 11.23
CA ASP A 171 -25.60 7.63 12.46
C ASP A 171 -24.67 7.22 13.59
N MET A 172 -24.06 8.21 14.26
CA MET A 172 -23.20 7.95 15.40
C MET A 172 -23.25 9.07 16.44
N VAL A 173 -22.75 8.73 17.63
CA VAL A 173 -22.46 9.71 18.68
C VAL A 173 -20.97 10.00 18.61
N LEU A 174 -20.62 11.22 18.21
CA LEU A 174 -19.25 11.68 18.05
C LEU A 174 -18.81 12.41 19.32
N MET A 175 -17.82 11.84 19.99
CA MET A 175 -17.13 12.51 21.11
C MET A 175 -16.12 13.50 20.52
N TYR A 176 -16.10 14.74 21.01
CA TYR A 176 -15.14 15.73 20.50
C TYR A 176 -13.69 15.41 20.86
N ASP A 177 -13.46 14.67 21.95
CA ASP A 177 -12.14 14.21 22.37
C ASP A 177 -11.52 13.18 21.39
N ALA A 178 -12.36 12.49 20.61
CA ALA A 178 -11.91 11.53 19.61
C ALA A 178 -11.56 12.16 18.26
N LEU A 179 -11.78 13.47 18.11
CA LEU A 179 -11.41 14.23 16.92
C LEU A 179 -10.00 14.79 17.06
N GLU A 180 -9.24 14.73 15.97
CA GLU A 180 -7.93 15.35 15.94
C GLU A 180 -8.07 16.89 15.95
N GLU A 181 -7.14 17.56 16.63
CA GLU A 181 -7.08 19.01 16.63
C GLU A 181 -6.66 19.56 15.25
N LYS A 182 -7.06 20.80 14.97
CA LYS A 182 -6.75 21.45 13.69
C LYS A 182 -5.23 21.42 13.45
N PRO A 183 -4.76 20.92 12.29
CA PRO A 183 -3.34 20.91 11.98
C PRO A 183 -2.79 22.35 11.99
N SER A 184 -1.67 22.54 12.69
CA SER A 184 -1.10 23.87 12.91
C SER A 184 -0.66 24.49 11.58
N GLN A 185 -1.37 25.53 11.12
CA GLN A 185 -1.07 26.23 9.87
C GLN A 185 0.36 26.80 9.83
N ALA A 186 0.91 27.21 10.98
CA ALA A 186 2.28 27.69 11.10
C ALA A 186 3.32 26.62 10.75
N ALA A 187 3.09 25.36 11.11
CA ALA A 187 3.98 24.25 10.77
C ALA A 187 3.92 23.94 9.26
N ILE A 188 2.74 24.01 8.66
CA ILE A 188 2.55 23.74 7.23
C ILE A 188 3.25 24.80 6.38
N LEU A 189 3.10 26.08 6.73
CA LEU A 189 3.78 27.19 6.05
C LEU A 189 5.31 27.09 6.18
N ALA A 190 5.81 26.70 7.36
CA ALA A 190 7.24 26.49 7.57
C ALA A 190 7.77 25.35 6.69
N LEU A 191 7.05 24.23 6.60
CA LEU A 191 7.44 23.09 5.77
C LEU A 191 7.39 23.38 4.27
N GLN A 192 6.39 24.15 3.81
CA GLN A 192 6.32 24.61 2.42
C GLN A 192 7.48 25.54 2.05
N SER A 193 7.89 26.42 2.97
CA SER A 193 9.03 27.32 2.74
C SER A 193 10.39 26.61 2.74
N ALA A 194 10.52 25.49 3.44
CA ALA A 194 11.76 24.72 3.54
C ALA A 194 12.12 23.92 2.27
N GLN A 195 11.15 23.71 1.36
CA GLN A 195 11.34 22.96 0.11
C GLN A 195 11.42 23.84 -1.13
N GLN A 196 11.40 25.17 -1.00
CA GLN A 196 11.70 26.05 -2.13
C GLN A 196 13.20 25.96 -2.48
N PRO A 197 13.56 25.65 -3.74
CA PRO A 197 14.95 25.78 -4.16
C PRO A 197 15.34 27.26 -4.03
N ALA A 198 16.46 27.51 -3.35
CA ALA A 198 17.02 28.84 -3.18
C ALA A 198 17.11 29.56 -4.54
N PRO A 199 16.78 30.87 -4.62
CA PRO A 199 16.97 31.61 -5.86
C PRO A 199 18.45 31.55 -6.23
N GLN A 200 18.76 30.95 -7.38
CA GLN A 200 20.08 31.04 -8.00
C GLN A 200 20.37 32.52 -8.24
N GLN A 201 21.16 33.12 -7.36
CA GLN A 201 21.80 34.40 -7.62
C GLN A 201 22.69 34.21 -8.84
N SER A 202 22.35 34.92 -9.91
CA SER A 202 23.16 35.09 -11.10
C SER A 202 24.51 35.70 -10.72
N ALA A 203 25.51 34.84 -10.52
CA ALA A 203 26.91 35.27 -10.45
C ALA A 203 27.32 35.76 -11.85
N GLN A 204 27.24 37.07 -12.04
CA GLN A 204 27.74 37.79 -13.20
C GLN A 204 29.27 37.64 -13.22
N ALA A 205 29.76 36.65 -13.97
CA ALA A 205 31.19 36.39 -14.12
C ALA A 205 31.85 37.53 -14.92
N GLY A 206 32.68 38.32 -14.24
CA GLY A 206 33.57 39.30 -14.86
C GLY A 206 34.60 38.63 -15.76
N ALA A 207 34.79 39.18 -16.95
CA ALA A 207 35.79 38.75 -17.92
C ALA A 207 37.23 38.98 -17.40
N PRO A 208 38.19 38.06 -17.62
CA PRO A 208 39.58 38.34 -17.34
C PRO A 208 40.24 39.06 -18.52
N ALA A 209 40.97 40.13 -18.21
CA ALA A 209 41.80 40.89 -19.13
C ALA A 209 42.97 40.04 -19.66
N GLN A 210 43.19 40.11 -20.97
CA GLN A 210 44.33 39.50 -21.65
C GLN A 210 45.62 40.23 -21.26
N GLN A 211 46.57 39.52 -20.65
CA GLN A 211 47.93 40.01 -20.39
C GLN A 211 48.87 39.48 -21.47
N GLN A 212 49.38 40.42 -22.27
CA GLN A 212 50.25 40.24 -23.43
C GLN A 212 51.68 39.95 -22.93
N VAL A 213 52.18 38.73 -23.12
CA VAL A 213 53.57 38.37 -22.84
C VAL A 213 54.39 38.52 -24.11
N GLN A 214 55.28 39.52 -24.11
CA GLN A 214 56.31 39.74 -25.12
C GLN A 214 57.44 38.73 -24.94
N THR A 215 57.79 37.98 -25.98
CA THR A 215 59.05 37.22 -26.08
C THR A 215 60.07 38.02 -26.90
N PRO A 216 61.31 38.25 -26.41
CA PRO A 216 62.32 38.93 -27.20
C PRO A 216 63.05 37.98 -28.14
N SER A 217 63.36 38.54 -29.31
CA SER A 217 64.23 38.05 -30.38
C SER A 217 65.67 37.77 -29.92
N LEU A 218 66.29 36.72 -30.46
CA LEU A 218 67.69 36.80 -30.88
C LEU A 218 68.06 35.82 -32.01
N ALA A 219 69.04 36.26 -32.79
CA ALA A 219 69.32 35.98 -34.18
C ALA A 219 70.22 34.74 -34.50
N GLN A 220 70.09 34.30 -35.76
CA GLN A 220 71.12 33.83 -36.70
C GLN A 220 72.02 32.63 -36.33
N ARG A 221 71.93 31.55 -37.13
CA ARG A 221 72.90 31.27 -38.20
C ARG A 221 72.33 30.33 -39.26
#